data_AF-A0A317DTN2-F1
#
_entry.id   AF-A0A317DTN2-F1
#
_cell.length_a   1.000
_cell.length_b   1.000
_cell.length_c   1.000
_cell.angle_alpha   90.00
_cell.angle_beta   90.00
_cell.angle_gamma   90.00
#
_symmetry.space_group_name_H-M   'P 1'
#
loop_
_entity.id
_entity.type
_entity.pdbx_description
1 polymer ?
#
loop_
_entity_poly.entity_id
_entity_poly.type
_entity_poly.pdbx_seq_one_letter_code
_entity_poly.pdbx_strand_id
1 'polypeptide(L)'
;GLELEPGGDREETVRRLTALPGIGPWTAGYVAMRALGDPDVFLPTDLAVRRGAAALGLPTDPKNLDAYADRWRPWRSYAVIRLWRAA
;
A
#
# COMPACT_ATOMS: atom_id res chain seq x y z
N GLY A 1 -8.52 10.51 -20.21
CA GLY A 1 -8.27 9.15 -19.72
C GLY A 1 -7.72 9.22 -18.31
N LEU A 2 -7.51 8.09 -17.63
CA LEU A 2 -6.72 8.02 -16.40
C LEU A 2 -5.25 8.05 -16.79
N GLU A 3 -4.51 9.07 -16.33
CA GLU A 3 -3.07 9.21 -16.57
C GLU A 3 -2.31 8.66 -15.35
N LEU A 4 -1.43 7.69 -15.58
CA LEU A 4 -0.70 6.97 -14.55
C LEU A 4 0.81 7.25 -14.68
N GLU A 5 1.17 8.53 -14.70
CA GLU A 5 2.56 8.95 -14.83
C GLU A 5 3.25 9.05 -13.45
N PRO A 6 4.56 8.74 -13.37
CA PRO A 6 5.33 8.95 -12.15
C PRO A 6 5.22 10.40 -11.66
N GLY A 7 4.91 10.59 -10.37
CA GLY A 7 4.77 11.93 -9.78
C GLY A 7 3.44 12.64 -10.05
N GLY A 8 2.47 11.99 -10.70
CA GLY A 8 1.11 12.51 -10.81
C GLY A 8 0.40 12.65 -9.46
N ASP A 9 -0.76 13.32 -9.44
CA ASP A 9 -1.57 13.48 -8.23
C ASP A 9 -2.07 12.11 -7.74
N ARG A 10 -1.53 11.70 -6.60
CA ARG A 10 -1.76 10.40 -5.97
C ARG A 10 -3.17 10.29 -5.43
N GLU A 11 -3.66 11.33 -4.76
CA GLU A 11 -4.99 11.33 -4.16
C GLU A 11 -6.07 11.32 -5.23
N GLU A 12 -5.91 12.13 -6.28
CA GLU A 12 -6.80 12.14 -7.43
C GLU A 12 -6.80 10.78 -8.14
N THR A 13 -5.63 10.21 -8.37
CA THR A 13 -5.51 8.90 -9.03
C THR A 13 -6.18 7.81 -8.24
N VAL A 14 -5.92 7.71 -6.93
CA VAL A 14 -6.58 6.72 -6.07
C VAL A 14 -8.09 6.90 -6.11
N ARG A 15 -8.59 8.13 -6.00
CA ARG A 15 -10.03 8.43 -6.05
C ARG A 15 -10.66 7.97 -7.35
N ARG A 16 -10.06 8.32 -8.50
CA ARG A 16 -10.53 7.91 -9.83
C ARG A 16 -10.49 6.40 -10.01
N LEU A 17 -9.43 5.75 -9.55
CA LEU A 17 -9.29 4.29 -9.61
C LEU A 17 -10.40 3.60 -8.80
N THR A 18 -10.64 4.03 -7.56
CA THR A 18 -11.68 3.43 -6.71
C THR A 18 -13.11 3.67 -7.21
N ALA A 19 -13.32 4.64 -8.11
CA ALA A 19 -14.62 4.87 -8.74
C ALA A 19 -14.92 3.86 -9.87
N LEU A 20 -13.92 3.10 -10.33
CA LEU A 20 -14.10 2.09 -11.38
C LEU A 20 -14.63 0.78 -10.80
N PRO A 21 -15.65 0.15 -11.40
CA PRO A 21 -16.15 -1.15 -10.98
C PRO A 21 -15.03 -2.20 -10.95
N GLY A 22 -14.89 -2.89 -9.81
CA GLY A 22 -13.88 -3.94 -9.61
C GLY A 22 -12.52 -3.44 -9.10
N ILE A 23 -12.31 -2.14 -8.94
CA ILE A 23 -11.07 -1.60 -8.36
C ILE A 23 -11.30 -1.17 -6.91
N GLY A 24 -10.81 -1.99 -5.98
CA GLY A 24 -10.86 -1.69 -4.54
C GLY A 24 -9.67 -0.87 -4.03
N PRO A 25 -9.70 -0.48 -2.74
CA PRO A 25 -8.62 0.30 -2.11
C PRO A 25 -7.23 -0.33 -2.22
N TRP A 26 -7.15 -1.67 -2.14
CA TRP A 26 -5.89 -2.38 -2.29
C TRP A 26 -5.29 -2.17 -3.68
N THR A 27 -6.09 -2.35 -4.74
CA THR A 27 -5.63 -2.19 -6.12
C THR A 27 -5.24 -0.76 -6.40
N ALA A 28 -6.05 0.20 -5.96
CA ALA A 28 -5.75 1.63 -6.13
C ALA A 28 -4.46 2.03 -5.41
N GLY A 29 -4.26 1.58 -4.18
CA GLY A 29 -3.02 1.80 -3.42
C GLY A 29 -1.81 1.16 -4.10
N TYR A 30 -1.92 -0.07 -4.59
CA TYR A 30 -0.84 -0.73 -5.31
C TYR A 30 -0.43 0.05 -6.58
N VAL A 31 -1.40 0.60 -7.33
CA VAL A 31 -1.12 1.46 -8.48
C VAL A 31 -0.44 2.77 -8.04
N ALA A 32 -0.90 3.42 -6.97
CA ALA A 32 -0.23 4.61 -6.44
C ALA A 32 1.23 4.31 -6.06
N MET A 33 1.47 3.17 -5.40
CA MET A 33 2.82 2.73 -5.00
C MET A 33 3.72 2.44 -6.21
N ARG A 34 3.23 1.70 -7.21
CA ARG A 34 4.06 1.18 -8.31
C ARG A 34 4.11 2.07 -9.54
N ALA A 35 2.98 2.63 -9.95
CA ALA A 35 2.88 3.44 -11.16
C ALA A 35 3.24 4.91 -10.88
N LEU A 36 2.71 5.47 -9.79
CA LEU A 36 2.96 6.88 -9.44
C LEU A 36 4.21 7.08 -8.58
N GLY A 37 4.79 5.98 -8.07
CA GLY A 37 5.97 6.02 -7.21
C GLY A 37 5.68 6.68 -5.86
N ASP A 38 4.47 6.49 -5.31
CA ASP A 38 4.12 6.99 -3.97
C ASP A 38 4.96 6.26 -2.89
N PRO A 39 5.81 6.98 -2.14
CA PRO A 39 6.62 6.38 -1.09
C PRO A 39 5.82 6.01 0.17
N ASP A 40 4.60 6.52 0.35
CA ASP A 40 3.84 6.45 1.60
C ASP A 40 2.52 5.66 1.51
N VAL A 41 2.51 4.55 0.76
CA VAL A 41 1.38 3.62 0.67
C VAL A 41 1.58 2.42 1.60
N PHE A 42 0.53 2.05 2.33
CA PHE A 42 0.50 0.79 3.08
C PHE A 42 -0.68 -0.08 2.65
N LEU A 43 -0.44 -1.39 2.53
CA LEU A 43 -1.43 -2.37 2.05
C LEU A 43 -1.75 -3.38 3.16
N PRO A 44 -2.51 -3.00 4.21
CA PRO A 44 -2.68 -3.81 5.42
C PRO A 44 -3.47 -5.11 5.19
N THR A 45 -4.23 -5.20 4.09
CA THR A 45 -4.99 -6.40 3.71
C THR A 45 -4.21 -7.36 2.82
N ASP A 46 -3.00 -6.98 2.37
CA ASP A 46 -2.15 -7.80 1.53
C ASP A 46 -1.67 -9.06 2.27
N LEU A 47 -1.89 -10.23 1.68
CA LEU A 47 -1.58 -11.50 2.32
C LEU A 47 -0.07 -11.68 2.56
N ALA A 48 0.77 -11.26 1.62
CA ALA A 48 2.21 -11.37 1.76
C ALA A 48 2.74 -10.36 2.79
N VAL A 49 2.21 -9.13 2.83
CA VAL A 49 2.51 -8.16 3.90
C VAL A 49 2.22 -8.74 5.28
N ARG A 50 1.04 -9.37 5.46
CA ARG A 50 0.66 -9.98 6.75
C ARG A 50 1.51 -11.19 7.11
N ARG A 51 1.92 -12.01 6.13
CA ARG A 51 2.86 -13.12 6.34
C ARG A 51 4.25 -12.63 6.74
N GLY A 52 4.78 -11.61 6.05
CA GLY A 52 6.04 -10.98 6.41
C GLY A 52 5.99 -10.32 7.79
N ALA A 53 4.86 -9.71 8.15
CA ALA A 53 4.65 -9.16 9.48
C ALA A 53 4.72 -10.26 10.55
N ALA A 54 4.05 -11.39 10.32
CA ALA A 54 4.10 -12.55 11.20
C ALA A 54 5.54 -13.08 11.36
N ALA A 55 6.29 -13.22 10.27
CA ALA A 55 7.68 -13.69 10.28
C ALA A 55 8.62 -12.76 11.07
N LEU A 56 8.28 -11.47 11.18
CA LEU A 56 9.05 -10.46 11.91
C LEU A 56 8.50 -10.17 13.32
N GLY A 57 7.49 -10.91 13.79
CA GLY A 57 6.89 -10.70 15.11
C GLY A 57 6.10 -9.39 15.25
N LEU A 58 5.55 -8.88 14.14
CA LEU A 58 4.72 -7.67 14.09
C LEU A 58 3.22 -8.01 14.17
N PRO A 59 2.33 -7.03 14.40
CA PRO A 59 0.88 -7.24 14.33
C PRO A 59 0.47 -7.83 12.96
N THR A 60 -0.52 -8.72 12.94
CA THR A 60 -0.91 -9.46 11.71
C THR A 60 -2.35 -9.23 11.28
N ASP A 61 -3.20 -8.66 12.14
CA ASP A 61 -4.51 -8.20 11.75
C ASP A 61 -4.38 -6.85 11.00
N PRO A 62 -5.18 -6.62 9.95
CA PRO A 62 -5.04 -5.42 9.11
C PRO A 62 -5.11 -4.11 9.90
N LYS A 63 -6.00 -4.01 10.90
CA LYS A 63 -6.23 -2.76 11.63
C LYS A 63 -5.02 -2.38 12.49
N ASN A 64 -4.51 -3.31 13.29
CA ASN A 64 -3.36 -3.03 14.15
C ASN A 64 -2.06 -2.94 13.36
N LEU A 65 -1.94 -3.67 12.24
CA LEU A 65 -0.80 -3.56 11.36
C LEU A 65 -0.77 -2.20 10.65
N ASP A 66 -1.92 -1.68 10.21
CA ASP A 66 -2.04 -0.33 9.64
C ASP A 66 -1.65 0.76 10.66
N ALA A 67 -2.19 0.69 11.88
CA ALA A 67 -1.82 1.60 12.96
C ALA A 67 -0.32 1.48 13.36
N TYR A 68 0.26 0.28 13.30
CA TYR A 68 1.68 0.09 13.54
C TYR A 68 2.53 0.74 12.44
N ALA A 69 2.06 0.67 11.20
CA ALA A 69 2.76 1.19 10.02
C ALA A 69 2.89 2.71 9.99
N ASP A 70 2.09 3.46 10.76
CA ASP A 70 2.24 4.92 10.89
C ASP A 70 3.63 5.35 11.37
N ARG A 71 4.35 4.46 12.07
CA ARG A 71 5.75 4.68 12.47
C ARG A 71 6.73 4.80 11.30
N TRP A 72 6.34 4.31 10.12
CA TRP A 72 7.20 4.28 8.94
C TRP A 72 6.90 5.42 7.96
N ARG A 73 6.00 6.35 8.29
CA ARG A 73 5.75 7.52 7.45
C ARG A 73 7.00 8.40 7.36
N PRO A 74 7.27 9.05 6.20
CA PRO A 74 6.48 9.02 4.96
C PRO A 74 6.95 7.92 3.97
N TRP A 75 7.44 6.78 4.46
CA TRP A 75 8.11 5.74 3.66
C TRP A 75 7.43 4.35 3.76
N ARG A 76 6.12 4.30 4.01
CA ARG A 76 5.39 3.04 4.23
C ARG A 76 5.47 2.06 3.03
N SER A 77 5.64 2.55 1.80
CA SER A 77 5.82 1.69 0.62
C SER A 77 7.11 0.85 0.72
N TYR A 78 8.16 1.38 1.35
CA TYR A 78 9.40 0.63 1.58
C TYR A 78 9.22 -0.45 2.65
N ALA A 79 8.37 -0.20 3.66
CA ALA A 79 8.00 -1.22 4.63
C ALA A 79 7.22 -2.36 3.97
N VAL A 80 6.28 -2.06 3.06
CA VAL A 80 5.59 -3.07 2.25
C VAL A 80 6.59 -3.96 1.52
N ILE A 81 7.57 -3.38 0.82
CA ILE A 81 8.62 -4.14 0.11
C ILE A 81 9.43 -5.01 1.08
N ARG A 82 9.78 -4.48 2.26
CA ARG A 82 10.52 -5.23 3.28
C ARG A 82 9.73 -6.42 3.81
N LEU A 83 8.42 -6.26 3.99
CA LEU A 83 7.50 -7.29 4.46
C LEU A 83 7.29 -8.37 3.38
N TRP A 84 7.12 -7.99 2.11
CA TRP A 84 7.10 -8.95 1.01
C TRP A 84 8.35 -9.83 0.94
N ARG A 85 9.53 -9.27 1.23
CA ARG A 85 10.80 -10.03 1.29
C ARG A 85 10.90 -10.95 2.50
N ALA A 86 10.09 -10.74 3.54
CA ALA A 86 10.07 -11.56 4.75
C ALA A 86 8.96 -12.62 4.75
N ALA A 87 8.09 -12.60 3.73
CA ALA A 87 6.88 -13.41 3.64
C ALA A 87 7.12 -14.84 3.16
#